data_AF-X1J7Z0-F1
#
_entry.id   AF-X1J7Z0-F1
#
_cell.length_a   1.000
_cell.length_b   1.000
_cell.length_c   1.000
_cell.angle_alpha   90.00
_cell.angle_beta   90.00
_cell.angle_gamma   90.00
#
_symmetry.space_group_name_H-M   'P 1'
#
loop_
_entity.id
_entity.type
_entity.pdbx_description
1 polymer ?
#
loop_
_entity_poly.entity_id
_entity_poly.type
_entity_poly.pdbx_seq_one_letter_code
_entity_poly.pdbx_strand_id
1 'polypeptide(L)'
;MLYLSLPMEVPPSIKGMNKVNPTGMILSGVMMLKFLGEEKAADRLERAVAEVIREGNKVTYDLKAHPYDPTAAGTEEMAEDTYID
;
A
#
# COMPACT_ATOMS: atom_id res chain seq x y z
N MET A 1 7.48 27.36 8.95
CA MET A 1 6.21 26.79 9.44
C MET A 1 5.08 26.95 8.40
N LEU A 2 5.37 26.77 7.10
CA LEU A 2 4.40 26.98 6.00
C LEU A 2 4.21 25.74 5.11
N TYR A 3 4.79 24.59 5.50
CA TYR A 3 4.77 23.35 4.71
C TYR A 3 3.94 22.21 5.34
N LEU A 4 3.29 22.44 6.49
CA LEU A 4 2.64 21.39 7.28
C LEU A 4 1.10 21.36 7.14
N SER A 5 0.51 22.16 6.25
CA SER A 5 -0.94 22.40 6.23
C SER A 5 -1.65 21.99 4.95
N LEU A 6 -0.95 21.45 3.95
CA LEU A 6 -1.61 20.85 2.80
C LEU A 6 -1.86 19.38 3.15
N PRO A 7 -3.11 18.98 3.45
CA PRO A 7 -3.39 17.56 3.57
C PRO A 7 -3.03 16.90 2.24
N MET A 8 -2.26 15.81 2.29
CA MET A 8 -2.13 14.89 1.18
C MET A 8 -3.50 14.24 0.97
N GLU A 9 -4.43 14.97 0.34
CA GLU A 9 -5.74 14.46 0.00
C GLU A 9 -5.63 13.62 -1.27
N VAL A 10 -6.31 12.47 -1.24
CA VAL A 10 -6.56 11.70 -2.46
C VAL A 10 -7.35 12.58 -3.42
N PRO A 11 -6.89 12.81 -4.66
CA PRO A 11 -7.60 13.61 -5.64
C PRO A 11 -9.08 13.19 -5.74
N PRO A 12 -10.05 14.13 -5.80
CA PRO A 12 -11.47 13.79 -5.89
C PRO A 12 -11.81 12.83 -7.03
N SER A 13 -11.04 12.91 -8.12
CA SER A 13 -11.18 12.05 -9.30
C SER A 13 -10.89 10.57 -9.07
N ILE A 14 -10.19 10.19 -7.99
CA ILE A 14 -9.84 8.79 -7.68
C ILE A 14 -10.36 8.31 -6.33
N LYS A 15 -11.02 9.20 -5.56
CA LYS A 15 -11.62 8.88 -4.27
C LYS A 15 -12.76 7.86 -4.44
N GLY A 16 -12.72 6.79 -3.64
CA GLY A 16 -13.76 5.75 -3.65
C GLY A 16 -13.73 4.82 -4.87
N MET A 17 -12.69 4.88 -5.70
CA MET A 17 -12.59 4.07 -6.92
C MET A 17 -11.95 2.69 -6.70
N ASN A 18 -11.48 2.37 -5.50
CA ASN A 18 -10.73 1.15 -5.21
C ASN A 18 -9.55 0.92 -6.19
N LYS A 19 -8.75 1.97 -6.45
CA LYS A 19 -7.66 1.94 -7.46
C LYS A 19 -6.31 2.43 -6.95
N VAL A 20 -6.26 3.01 -5.76
CA VAL A 20 -5.04 3.62 -5.22
C VAL A 20 -4.16 2.52 -4.62
N ASN A 21 -2.87 2.57 -4.87
CA ASN A 21 -1.89 1.68 -4.24
C ASN A 21 -1.85 1.90 -2.71
N PRO A 22 -2.19 0.90 -1.88
CA PRO A 22 -2.21 1.03 -0.42
C PRO A 22 -0.81 1.02 0.22
N THR A 23 0.24 0.66 -0.52
CA THR A 23 1.59 0.38 0.02
C THR A 23 2.16 1.54 0.85
N GLY A 24 1.97 2.79 0.40
CA GLY A 24 2.50 3.96 1.11
C GLY A 24 1.95 4.11 2.54
N MET A 25 0.65 3.87 2.73
CA MET A 25 0.03 3.88 4.05
C MET A 25 0.50 2.70 4.90
N ILE A 26 0.58 1.49 4.30
CA ILE A 26 1.03 0.28 5.00
C ILE A 26 2.47 0.44 5.51
N LEU A 27 3.39 0.92 4.67
CA LEU A 27 4.78 1.16 5.06
C LEU A 27 4.91 2.29 6.08
N SER A 28 3.99 3.25 6.10
CA SER A 28 3.92 4.23 7.19
C SER A 28 3.55 3.56 8.52
N GLY A 29 2.66 2.56 8.49
CA GLY A 29 2.38 1.67 9.62
C GLY A 29 3.60 0.85 10.05
N VAL A 30 4.40 0.33 9.11
CA VAL A 30 5.68 -0.34 9.42
C VAL A 30 6.61 0.60 10.18
N MET A 31 6.78 1.84 9.71
CA MET A 31 7.60 2.84 10.40
C MET A 31 7.08 3.13 11.82
N MET A 32 5.76 3.19 12.00
CA MET A 32 5.13 3.36 13.31
C MET A 32 5.41 2.17 14.24
N LEU A 33 5.31 0.93 13.75
CA LEU A 33 5.62 -0.27 14.53
C LEU A 33 7.08 -0.27 15.00
N LYS A 34 8.03 0.08 14.11
CA LYS A 34 9.44 0.25 14.47
C LYS A 34 9.64 1.31 15.55
N PHE A 35 8.94 2.45 15.44
CA PHE A 35 8.98 3.50 16.47
C PHE A 35 8.48 3.03 17.85
N LEU A 36 7.48 2.14 17.89
CA LEU A 36 6.96 1.55 19.13
C LEU A 36 7.82 0.39 19.67
N GLY A 37 8.89 0.00 18.97
CA GLY A 37 9.74 -1.14 19.32
C GLY A 37 9.17 -2.50 18.89
N GLU A 38 8.11 -2.52 18.09
CA GLU A 38 7.44 -3.72 17.59
C GLU A 38 8.13 -4.25 16.31
N GLU A 39 9.44 -4.46 16.38
CA GLU A 39 10.29 -4.81 15.23
C GLU A 39 9.84 -6.09 14.52
N LYS A 40 9.44 -7.13 15.27
CA LYS A 40 8.97 -8.39 14.67
C LYS A 40 7.69 -8.20 13.86
N ALA A 41 6.75 -7.39 14.36
CA ALA A 41 5.52 -7.10 13.64
C ALA A 41 5.80 -6.27 12.40
N ALA A 42 6.67 -5.26 12.52
CA ALA A 42 7.13 -4.45 11.40
C ALA A 42 7.78 -5.29 10.30
N ASP A 43 8.71 -6.17 10.65
CA ASP A 43 9.42 -7.05 9.72
C ASP A 43 8.50 -8.05 9.02
N ARG A 44 7.46 -8.54 9.72
CA ARG A 44 6.47 -9.42 9.11
C ARG A 44 5.64 -8.66 8.07
N LEU A 45 5.21 -7.44 8.39
CA LEU A 45 4.39 -6.62 7.50
C LEU A 45 5.18 -6.13 6.29
N GLU A 46 6.41 -5.69 6.50
CA GLU A 46 7.32 -5.29 5.42
C GLU A 46 7.59 -6.46 4.46
N ARG A 47 7.78 -7.68 4.99
CA ARG A 47 7.94 -8.89 4.16
C ARG A 47 6.68 -9.25 3.39
N ALA A 48 5.51 -9.22 4.03
CA ALA A 48 4.24 -9.52 3.35
C ALA A 48 4.01 -8.58 2.16
N VAL A 49 4.23 -7.27 2.35
CA VAL A 49 4.17 -6.28 1.26
C VAL A 49 5.16 -6.60 0.15
N ALA A 50 6.41 -6.92 0.50
CA ALA A 50 7.44 -7.25 -0.48
C ALA A 50 7.08 -8.52 -1.29
N GLU A 51 6.47 -9.52 -0.66
CA GLU A 51 6.03 -10.76 -1.31
C GLU A 51 4.90 -10.50 -2.30
N VAL A 52 3.86 -9.74 -1.93
CA VAL A 52 2.75 -9.36 -2.82
C VAL A 52 3.27 -8.60 -4.05
N ILE A 53 4.17 -7.64 -3.85
CA ILE A 53 4.78 -6.88 -4.95
C ILE A 53 5.64 -7.79 -5.85
N ARG A 54 6.44 -8.69 -5.25
CA ARG A 54 7.28 -9.64 -5.98
C ARG A 54 6.45 -10.60 -6.83
N GLU A 55 5.30 -11.04 -6.33
CA GLU A 55 4.40 -11.92 -7.08
C GLU A 55 3.69 -11.19 -8.22
N GLY A 56 3.36 -9.91 -8.04
CA GLY A 56 2.82 -9.05 -9.09
C GLY A 56 1.41 -9.43 -9.57
N ASN A 57 0.78 -10.44 -8.96
CA ASN A 57 -0.55 -10.91 -9.33
C ASN A 57 -1.64 -9.96 -8.79
N LYS A 58 -1.58 -9.65 -7.49
CA LYS A 58 -2.56 -8.87 -6.73
C LYS A 58 -2.10 -7.43 -6.47
N VAL A 59 -1.53 -6.78 -7.47
CA VAL A 59 -1.03 -5.40 -7.37
C VAL A 59 -1.89 -4.42 -8.17
N THR A 60 -1.92 -3.17 -7.72
CA THR A 60 -2.62 -2.07 -8.40
C THR A 60 -2.00 -1.72 -9.74
N TYR A 61 -2.75 -0.99 -10.57
CA TYR A 61 -2.39 -0.71 -11.97
C TYR A 61 -1.03 -0.02 -12.14
N ASP A 62 -0.59 0.79 -11.17
CA ASP A 62 0.69 1.51 -11.15
C ASP A 62 1.90 0.59 -10.95
N LEU A 63 1.67 -0.62 -10.43
CA LEU A 63 2.70 -1.64 -10.23
C LEU A 63 2.72 -2.72 -11.31
N LYS A 64 1.73 -2.72 -12.23
CA LYS A 64 1.71 -3.63 -13.39
C LYS A 64 2.69 -3.16 -14.45
N ALA A 65 3.23 -4.11 -15.23
CA ALA A 65 4.08 -3.80 -16.38
C ALA A 65 3.35 -2.94 -17.43
N HIS A 66 2.03 -3.08 -17.52
CA HIS A 66 1.18 -2.29 -18.39
C HIS A 66 0.03 -1.66 -17.58
N PRO A 67 -0.17 -0.32 -17.58
CA PRO A 67 -1.20 0.34 -16.78
C PRO A 67 -2.65 -0.03 -17.13
N TYR A 68 -2.87 -0.63 -18.30
CA TYR A 68 -4.18 -1.08 -18.77
C TYR A 68 -4.38 -2.59 -18.65
N ASP A 69 -3.52 -3.28 -17.90
CA ASP A 69 -3.68 -4.70 -17.62
C ASP A 69 -5.01 -4.94 -16.90
N PRO A 70 -5.95 -5.72 -17.50
CA PRO A 70 -7.27 -5.96 -16.91
C PRO A 70 -7.21 -6.80 -15.63
N THR A 71 -6.04 -7.37 -15.29
CA THR A 71 -5.80 -8.14 -14.06
C THR A 71 -5.30 -7.30 -12.90
N ALA A 72 -5.18 -5.98 -13.06
CA ALA A 72 -4.84 -5.07 -11.95
C ALA A 72 -5.84 -5.21 -10.80
N ALA A 73 -5.32 -5.41 -9.59
CA ALA A 73 -6.11 -5.46 -8.37
C ALA A 73 -6.55 -4.05 -7.94
N GLY A 74 -7.60 -3.98 -7.13
CA GLY A 74 -7.96 -2.76 -6.43
C GLY A 74 -7.17 -2.58 -5.13
N THR A 75 -7.47 -1.49 -4.43
CA THR A 75 -6.87 -1.12 -3.15
C THR A 75 -7.14 -2.18 -2.07
N GLU A 76 -8.39 -2.63 -1.94
CA GLU A 76 -8.82 -3.59 -0.93
C GLU A 76 -8.20 -4.97 -1.19
N GLU A 77 -8.25 -5.43 -2.44
CA GLU A 77 -7.75 -6.75 -2.83
C GLU A 77 -6.22 -6.85 -2.66
N MET A 78 -5.48 -5.78 -2.95
CA MET A 78 -4.05 -5.73 -2.68
C MET A 78 -3.75 -5.72 -1.17
N ALA A 79 -4.57 -5.04 -0.36
CA ALA A 79 -4.39 -4.97 1.08
C ALA A 79 -4.68 -6.32 1.77
N GLU A 80 -5.72 -7.03 1.34
CA GLU A 80 -6.05 -8.38 1.85
C GLU A 80 -4.88 -9.36 1.67
N ASP A 81 -4.17 -9.27 0.54
CA ASP A 81 -3.02 -10.14 0.24
C ASP A 81 -1.80 -9.84 1.14
N THR A 82 -1.78 -8.70 1.82
CA THR A 82 -0.74 -8.34 2.81
C THR A 82 -1.10 -8.76 4.24
N TYR A 83 -2.22 -9.45 4.44
CA TYR A 83 -2.64 -9.90 5.76
C TYR A 83 -1.62 -10.90 6.35
N ILE A 84 -1.38 -10.77 7.64
CA ILE A 84 -0.39 -11.56 8.36
C ILE A 84 -1.12 -12.32 9.46
N ASP A 85 -1.13 -13.66 9.40
CA ASP A 85 -1.73 -14.53 10.42
C ASP A 85 -1.08 -14.42 11.81
#